data_AF-A0A2G9MRN9-F1
#
_entry.id   AF-A0A2G9MRN9-F1
#
_cell.length_a   1.000
_cell.length_b   1.000
_cell.length_c   1.000
_cell.angle_alpha   90.00
_cell.angle_beta   90.00
_cell.angle_gamma   90.00
#
_symmetry.space_group_name_H-M   'P 1'
#
loop_
_entity.id
_entity.type
_entity.pdbx_description
1 polymer ?
#
loop_
_entity_poly.entity_id
_entity_poly.type
_entity_poly.pdbx_seq_one_letter_code
_entity_poly.pdbx_strand_id
1 'polypeptide(L)'
;MIVFKDLLFVYAKTKFYKFQQCALFMGTFIGVIIEESLEDKSVLQKVKITNTTVEEVIKEHKTPWIKQWTLHTVEIPENQAREIAKKLSKSLDSQHNWYADFKDETHHYIIFHDKVFYIDRTSKEQYDEAKNYGISLGIPEYQVDFHPEVKEWER
;
A
#
# COMPACT_ATOMS: atom_id res chain seq x y z
N MET A 1 31.05 19.53 39.87
CA MET A 1 31.74 18.91 38.72
C MET A 1 30.85 17.77 38.23
N ILE A 2 29.90 18.04 37.33
CA ILE A 2 28.96 17.03 36.81
C ILE A 2 29.77 16.12 35.90
N VAL A 3 29.81 14.83 36.26
CA VAL A 3 30.75 13.87 35.70
C VAL A 3 30.28 13.52 34.29
N PHE A 4 31.17 13.65 33.30
CA PHE A 4 30.93 13.39 31.87
C PHE A 4 30.27 12.03 31.56
N LYS A 5 30.38 11.06 32.48
CA LYS A 5 29.73 9.75 32.39
C LYS A 5 28.20 9.80 32.53
N ASP A 6 27.68 10.72 33.34
CA ASP A 6 26.23 10.84 33.59
C ASP A 6 25.52 11.41 32.36
N LEU A 7 26.16 12.34 31.64
CA LEU A 7 25.61 12.93 30.42
C LEU A 7 25.48 11.90 29.28
N LEU A 8 26.50 11.04 29.12
CA LEU A 8 26.49 9.98 28.11
C LEU A 8 25.43 8.91 28.42
N PHE A 9 25.27 8.57 29.70
CA PHE A 9 24.28 7.59 30.16
C PHE A 9 22.85 8.11 30.00
N VAL A 10 22.60 9.38 30.33
CA VAL A 10 21.31 10.04 30.09
C VAL A 10 20.99 10.08 28.61
N TYR A 11 21.94 10.48 27.76
CA TYR A 11 21.76 10.54 26.30
C TYR A 11 21.48 9.16 25.68
N ALA A 12 22.20 8.13 26.11
CA ALA A 12 21.97 6.75 25.67
C ALA A 12 20.58 6.25 26.10
N LYS A 13 20.15 6.52 27.33
CA LYS A 13 18.79 6.22 27.79
C LYS A 13 17.72 6.98 27.01
N THR A 14 17.93 8.25 26.68
CA THR A 14 16.93 9.02 25.89
C THR A 14 16.81 8.49 24.47
N LYS A 15 17.92 8.15 23.81
CA LYS A 15 17.89 7.51 22.48
C LYS A 15 17.24 6.13 22.54
N PHE A 16 17.54 5.33 23.56
CA PHE A 16 16.96 4.01 23.74
C PHE A 16 15.44 4.07 23.99
N TYR A 17 14.98 4.98 24.87
CA TYR A 17 13.56 5.21 25.09
C TYR A 17 12.84 5.76 23.86
N LYS A 18 13.45 6.69 23.12
CA LYS A 18 12.88 7.20 21.86
C LYS A 18 12.79 6.09 20.79
N PHE A 19 13.78 5.20 20.73
CA PHE A 19 13.77 4.04 19.85
C PHE A 19 12.70 3.01 20.26
N GLN A 20 12.58 2.72 21.56
CA GLN A 20 11.59 1.79 22.10
C GLN A 20 10.16 2.33 21.99
N GLN A 21 9.96 3.64 22.16
CA GLN A 21 8.67 4.30 22.01
C GLN A 21 8.25 4.44 20.54
N CYS A 22 9.18 4.65 19.61
CA CYS A 22 8.93 4.51 18.17
C CYS A 22 8.58 3.08 17.76
N ALA A 23 9.04 2.06 18.48
CA ALA A 23 8.73 0.66 18.21
C ALA A 23 7.38 0.19 18.79
N LEU A 24 6.76 0.98 19.68
CA LEU A 24 5.59 0.55 20.45
C LEU A 24 4.23 0.95 19.84
N PHE A 25 4.21 1.78 18.79
CA PHE A 25 3.01 2.10 18.00
C PHE A 25 3.45 2.47 16.58
N MET A 26 3.93 1.49 15.80
CA MET A 26 4.00 1.65 14.35
C MET A 26 2.68 1.15 13.78
N GLY A 27 1.91 2.02 13.12
CA GLY A 27 0.75 1.59 12.35
C GLY A 27 1.15 0.52 11.34
N THR A 28 0.18 -0.31 10.94
CA THR A 28 0.39 -1.30 9.89
C THR A 28 -0.66 -1.08 8.82
N PHE A 29 -0.19 -0.93 7.59
CA PHE A 29 -1.04 -0.90 6.41
C PHE A 29 -1.33 -2.32 5.96
N ILE A 30 -2.57 -2.55 5.55
CA ILE A 30 -3.04 -3.81 4.98
C ILE A 30 -3.55 -3.55 3.57
N GLY A 31 -3.21 -4.42 2.63
CA GLY A 31 -3.69 -4.34 1.27
C GLY A 31 -3.57 -5.65 0.52
N VAL A 32 -3.92 -5.63 -0.76
CA VAL A 32 -3.83 -6.78 -1.66
C VAL A 32 -3.02 -6.40 -2.88
N ILE A 33 -2.03 -7.24 -3.21
CA ILE A 33 -1.22 -7.08 -4.41
C ILE A 33 -1.47 -8.29 -5.31
N ILE A 34 -1.84 -8.04 -6.56
CA ILE A 34 -1.99 -9.09 -7.58
C ILE A 34 -0.61 -9.35 -8.19
N GLU A 35 -0.09 -10.57 -8.11
CA GLU A 35 1.27 -10.88 -8.60
C GLU A 35 1.42 -10.61 -10.10
N GLU A 36 0.38 -10.89 -10.89
CA GLU A 36 0.35 -10.69 -12.34
C GLU A 36 0.26 -9.21 -12.74
N SER A 37 0.01 -8.29 -11.81
CA SER A 37 0.08 -6.84 -12.08
C SER A 37 1.50 -6.29 -12.01
N LEU A 38 2.51 -7.11 -11.68
CA LEU A 38 3.89 -6.70 -11.49
C LEU A 38 4.81 -7.18 -12.62
N GLU A 39 5.62 -6.28 -13.17
CA GLU A 39 6.79 -6.63 -13.98
C GLU A 39 7.95 -7.09 -13.08
N ASP A 40 8.21 -6.35 -12.00
CA ASP A 40 9.24 -6.69 -11.01
C ASP A 40 8.62 -7.26 -9.74
N LYS A 41 8.55 -8.59 -9.67
CA LYS A 41 8.02 -9.31 -8.50
C LYS A 41 8.94 -9.26 -7.28
N SER A 42 10.18 -8.77 -7.39
CA SER A 42 11.10 -8.68 -6.24
C SER A 42 10.60 -7.75 -5.14
N VAL A 43 9.68 -6.84 -5.46
CA VAL A 43 9.00 -5.97 -4.49
C VAL A 43 8.22 -6.77 -3.44
N LEU A 44 7.72 -7.97 -3.77
CA LEU A 44 7.01 -8.85 -2.83
C LEU A 44 7.90 -9.36 -1.69
N GLN A 45 9.23 -9.40 -1.89
CA GLN A 45 10.17 -9.77 -0.84
C GLN A 45 10.35 -8.68 0.23
N LYS A 46 9.82 -7.47 -0.02
CA LYS A 46 9.93 -6.31 0.88
C LYS A 46 8.71 -6.13 1.78
N VAL A 47 7.68 -6.97 1.61
CA VAL A 47 6.44 -6.91 2.36
C VAL A 47 6.20 -8.24 3.07
N LYS A 48 5.43 -8.21 4.17
CA LYS A 48 5.02 -9.44 4.85
C LYS A 48 3.73 -9.94 4.20
N ILE A 49 3.80 -11.05 3.48
CA ILE A 49 2.61 -11.72 2.95
C ILE A 49 1.95 -12.52 4.07
N THR A 50 0.67 -12.24 4.35
CA THR A 50 -0.10 -12.92 5.40
C THR A 50 -1.07 -13.96 4.86
N ASN A 51 -1.54 -13.77 3.62
CA ASN A 51 -2.40 -14.72 2.92
C ASN A 51 -2.11 -14.70 1.41
N THR A 52 -2.39 -15.81 0.74
CA THR A 52 -2.34 -15.90 -0.74
C THR A 52 -3.53 -16.69 -1.23
N THR A 53 -4.30 -16.09 -2.13
CA THR A 53 -5.43 -16.72 -2.81
C THR A 53 -5.17 -16.71 -4.31
N VAL A 54 -5.54 -17.79 -5.01
CA VAL A 54 -5.43 -17.88 -6.47
C VAL A 54 -6.82 -18.07 -7.05
N GLU A 55 -7.18 -17.25 -8.02
CA GLU A 55 -8.50 -17.24 -8.66
C GLU A 55 -8.34 -17.30 -10.19
N GLU A 56 -9.27 -17.97 -10.87
CA GLU A 56 -9.32 -17.95 -12.33
C GLU A 56 -9.88 -16.61 -12.83
N VAL A 57 -9.37 -16.13 -13.97
CA VAL A 57 -9.85 -14.87 -14.55
C VAL A 57 -11.25 -15.02 -15.10
N ILE A 58 -12.20 -14.24 -14.57
CA ILE A 58 -13.55 -14.10 -15.11
C ILE A 58 -13.67 -12.85 -16.01
N LYS A 59 -14.75 -12.77 -16.79
CA LYS A 59 -14.96 -11.69 -17.78
C LYS A 59 -14.99 -10.29 -17.13
N GLU A 60 -15.48 -10.23 -15.90
CA GLU A 60 -15.65 -9.04 -15.07
C GLU A 60 -14.31 -8.43 -14.66
N HIS A 61 -13.25 -9.24 -14.59
CA HIS A 61 -11.89 -8.80 -14.25
C HIS A 61 -11.26 -7.90 -15.33
N LYS A 62 -11.76 -7.96 -16.58
CA LYS A 62 -11.26 -7.15 -17.72
C LYS A 62 -9.75 -7.32 -18.00
N THR A 63 -9.21 -8.49 -17.71
CA THR A 63 -7.79 -8.83 -17.89
C THR A 63 -7.58 -10.04 -18.82
N PRO A 64 -8.05 -9.99 -20.09
CA PRO A 64 -8.05 -11.15 -20.99
C PRO A 64 -6.65 -11.69 -21.36
N TRP A 65 -5.58 -10.97 -21.02
CA TRP A 65 -4.19 -11.36 -21.30
C TRP A 65 -3.59 -12.29 -20.24
N ILE A 66 -4.26 -12.50 -19.11
CA ILE A 66 -3.82 -13.43 -18.05
C ILE A 66 -4.88 -14.50 -17.78
N LYS A 67 -4.45 -15.61 -17.17
CA LYS A 67 -5.30 -16.79 -16.91
C LYS A 67 -5.79 -16.88 -15.47
N GLN A 68 -5.07 -16.26 -14.54
CA GLN A 68 -5.34 -16.30 -13.12
C GLN A 68 -4.93 -14.98 -12.47
N TRP A 69 -5.47 -14.72 -11.28
CA TRP A 69 -5.02 -13.70 -10.35
C TRP A 69 -4.45 -14.39 -9.11
N THR A 70 -3.23 -14.03 -8.73
CA THR A 70 -2.58 -14.45 -7.49
C THR A 70 -2.61 -13.27 -6.53
N LEU A 71 -3.55 -13.28 -5.59
CA LEU A 71 -3.81 -12.20 -4.65
C LEU A 71 -3.01 -12.42 -3.36
N HIS A 72 -2.00 -11.58 -3.12
CA HIS A 72 -1.26 -11.56 -1.86
C HIS A 72 -1.84 -10.50 -0.92
N THR A 73 -2.40 -10.93 0.21
CA THR A 73 -2.68 -10.02 1.32
C THR A 73 -1.37 -9.69 2.01
N VAL A 74 -1.09 -8.39 2.18
CA VAL A 74 0.19 -7.91 2.71
C VAL A 74 0.01 -7.02 3.93
N GLU A 75 0.95 -7.12 4.85
CA GLU A 75 1.16 -6.19 5.96
C GLU A 75 2.42 -5.36 5.71
N ILE A 76 2.28 -4.05 5.84
CA ILE A 76 3.36 -3.09 5.62
C ILE A 76 3.47 -2.17 6.84
N PRO A 77 4.61 -2.18 7.55
CA PRO A 77 4.86 -1.22 8.61
C PRO A 77 4.78 0.23 8.12
N GLU A 78 4.10 1.10 8.86
CA GLU A 78 3.87 2.51 8.51
C GLU A 78 5.17 3.24 8.14
N ASN A 79 6.27 2.97 8.85
CA ASN A 79 7.57 3.57 8.58
C ASN A 79 8.19 3.16 7.23
N GLN A 80 7.73 2.07 6.62
CA GLN A 80 8.17 1.57 5.31
C GLN A 80 7.13 1.83 4.20
N ALA A 81 5.87 2.11 4.57
CA ALA A 81 4.74 2.24 3.66
C ALA A 81 5.02 3.18 2.48
N ARG A 82 5.56 4.38 2.73
CA ARG A 82 5.89 5.34 1.68
C ARG A 82 6.94 4.83 0.70
N GLU A 83 7.97 4.14 1.19
CA GLU A 83 9.04 3.63 0.33
C GLU A 83 8.54 2.45 -0.51
N ILE A 84 7.76 1.56 0.10
CA ILE A 84 7.14 0.41 -0.59
C ILE A 84 6.16 0.90 -1.65
N ALA A 85 5.32 1.89 -1.36
CA ALA A 85 4.41 2.50 -2.35
C ALA A 85 5.17 2.99 -3.60
N LYS A 86 6.30 3.69 -3.40
CA LYS A 86 7.15 4.17 -4.51
C LYS A 86 7.79 3.04 -5.29
N LYS A 87 8.19 1.95 -4.65
CA LYS A 87 8.76 0.79 -5.34
C LYS A 87 7.69 0.04 -6.13
N LEU A 88 6.51 -0.15 -5.55
CA LEU A 88 5.36 -0.74 -6.22
C LEU A 88 4.96 0.07 -7.44
N SER A 89 4.91 1.40 -7.36
CA SER A 89 4.58 2.23 -8.53
C SER A 89 5.54 2.05 -9.71
N LYS A 90 6.78 1.60 -9.45
CA LYS A 90 7.79 1.29 -10.48
C LYS A 90 7.82 -0.18 -10.88
N SER A 91 7.15 -1.04 -10.13
CA SER A 91 7.11 -2.48 -10.35
C SER A 91 5.85 -2.93 -11.07
N LEU A 92 4.80 -2.09 -11.10
CA LEU A 92 3.57 -2.36 -11.82
C LEU A 92 3.82 -2.49 -13.34
N ASP A 93 3.05 -3.35 -13.98
CA ASP A 93 2.99 -3.51 -15.44
C ASP A 93 2.74 -2.17 -16.13
N SER A 94 3.67 -1.81 -17.01
CA SER A 94 3.70 -0.56 -17.76
C SER A 94 2.87 -0.62 -19.06
N GLN A 95 2.51 -1.83 -19.51
CA GLN A 95 1.72 -2.06 -20.72
C GLN A 95 0.21 -2.03 -20.45
N HIS A 96 -0.21 -2.39 -19.25
CA HIS A 96 -1.62 -2.45 -18.86
C HIS A 96 -1.91 -1.58 -17.64
N ASN A 97 -3.16 -1.11 -17.53
CA ASN A 97 -3.55 -0.19 -16.47
C ASN A 97 -3.88 -0.93 -15.18
N TRP A 98 -2.86 -1.12 -14.35
CA TRP A 98 -3.01 -1.71 -13.03
C TRP A 98 -2.90 -0.67 -11.92
N TYR A 99 -3.49 -1.02 -10.77
CA TYR A 99 -3.21 -0.35 -9.52
C TYR A 99 -3.01 -1.38 -8.40
N ALA A 100 -2.39 -0.94 -7.32
CA ALA A 100 -2.36 -1.64 -6.05
C ALA A 100 -2.72 -0.64 -4.95
N ASP A 101 -3.23 -1.14 -3.84
CA ASP A 101 -3.59 -0.30 -2.72
C ASP A 101 -3.33 -0.98 -1.38
N PHE A 102 -3.08 -0.16 -0.38
CA PHE A 102 -3.04 -0.58 1.02
C PHE A 102 -3.39 0.58 1.94
N LYS A 103 -4.08 0.28 3.03
CA LYS A 103 -4.62 1.27 3.96
C LYS A 103 -4.41 0.87 5.41
N ASP A 104 -4.31 1.87 6.27
CA ASP A 104 -4.49 1.73 7.71
C ASP A 104 -5.80 2.42 8.10
N GLU A 105 -6.06 2.61 9.40
CA GLU A 105 -7.29 3.24 9.90
C GLU A 105 -7.49 4.69 9.44
N THR A 106 -6.41 5.39 9.09
CA THR A 106 -6.40 6.85 8.86
C THR A 106 -6.05 7.23 7.43
N HIS A 107 -5.20 6.45 6.76
CA HIS A 107 -4.67 6.76 5.45
C HIS A 107 -4.73 5.58 4.49
N HIS A 108 -4.77 5.90 3.20
CA HIS A 108 -4.87 4.93 2.11
C HIS A 108 -3.87 5.29 1.02
N TYR A 109 -2.97 4.37 0.70
CA TYR A 109 -2.12 4.46 -0.47
C TYR A 109 -2.84 3.84 -1.67
N ILE A 110 -2.99 4.62 -2.74
CA ILE A 110 -3.47 4.15 -4.03
C ILE A 110 -2.34 4.36 -5.04
N ILE A 111 -1.90 3.27 -5.66
CA ILE A 111 -0.64 3.20 -6.38
C ILE A 111 -0.92 2.77 -7.81
N PHE A 112 -0.65 3.65 -8.75
CA PHE A 112 -0.64 3.38 -10.18
C PHE A 112 0.80 3.31 -10.69
N HIS A 113 1.02 2.85 -11.91
CA HIS A 113 2.32 2.97 -12.55
C HIS A 113 2.77 4.45 -12.55
N ASP A 114 3.96 4.72 -12.02
CA ASP A 114 4.58 6.04 -11.88
C ASP A 114 3.85 7.11 -11.04
N LYS A 115 2.72 6.77 -10.39
CA LYS A 115 1.93 7.72 -9.59
C LYS A 115 1.44 7.09 -8.29
N VAL A 116 1.63 7.80 -7.18
CA VAL A 116 1.18 7.38 -5.84
C VAL A 116 0.32 8.48 -5.24
N PHE A 117 -0.86 8.12 -4.75
CA PHE A 117 -1.71 8.95 -3.91
C PHE A 117 -1.60 8.48 -2.46
N TYR A 118 -1.52 9.43 -1.53
CA TYR A 118 -1.56 9.18 -0.09
C TYR A 118 -2.75 9.95 0.47
N ILE A 119 -3.83 9.23 0.73
CA ILE A 119 -5.16 9.77 0.96
C ILE A 119 -5.46 9.73 2.46
N ASP A 120 -5.89 10.85 3.03
CA ASP A 120 -6.63 10.86 4.30
C ASP A 120 -8.00 10.22 4.05
N ARG A 121 -8.31 9.14 4.78
CA ARG A 121 -9.53 8.35 4.56
C ARG A 121 -10.83 9.14 4.79
N THR A 122 -10.76 10.31 5.41
CA THR A 122 -11.91 11.22 5.59
C THR A 122 -12.08 12.21 4.44
N SER A 123 -11.11 12.31 3.53
CA SER A 123 -11.11 13.27 2.43
C SER A 123 -11.72 12.68 1.15
N LYS A 124 -12.99 13.00 0.92
CA LYS A 124 -13.65 12.67 -0.36
C LYS A 124 -12.93 13.26 -1.58
N GLU A 125 -12.44 14.50 -1.47
CA GLU A 125 -11.75 15.20 -2.56
C GLU A 125 -10.48 14.45 -3.02
N GLN A 126 -9.68 13.94 -2.08
CA GLN A 126 -8.48 13.16 -2.39
C GLN A 126 -8.83 11.81 -3.03
N TYR A 127 -9.93 11.17 -2.61
CA TYR A 127 -10.45 9.98 -3.27
C TYR A 127 -10.94 10.26 -4.69
N ASP A 128 -11.68 11.35 -4.90
CA ASP A 128 -12.17 11.75 -6.21
C ASP A 128 -10.98 11.99 -7.17
N GLU A 129 -9.89 12.62 -6.70
CA GLU A 129 -8.68 12.82 -7.51
C GLU A 129 -8.06 11.49 -7.97
N ALA A 130 -7.85 10.55 -7.04
CA ALA A 130 -7.28 9.24 -7.36
C ALA A 130 -8.20 8.40 -8.27
N LYS A 131 -9.51 8.45 -8.03
CA LYS A 131 -10.52 7.80 -8.88
C LYS A 131 -10.49 8.35 -10.31
N ASN A 132 -10.53 9.68 -10.46
CA ASN A 132 -10.50 10.34 -11.76
C ASN A 132 -9.20 10.03 -12.52
N TYR A 133 -8.07 9.94 -11.81
CA TYR A 133 -6.81 9.50 -12.41
C TYR A 133 -6.92 8.06 -12.96
N GLY A 134 -7.42 7.11 -12.16
CA GLY A 134 -7.63 5.72 -12.62
C GLY A 134 -8.56 5.61 -13.84
N ILE A 135 -9.66 6.37 -13.83
CA ILE A 135 -10.57 6.46 -14.99
C ILE A 135 -9.84 7.03 -16.22
N SER A 136 -9.00 8.05 -16.05
CA SER A 136 -8.25 8.64 -17.16
C SER A 136 -7.25 7.68 -17.81
N LEU A 137 -6.77 6.68 -17.06
CA LEU A 137 -5.95 5.59 -17.59
C LEU A 137 -6.77 4.54 -18.35
N GLY A 138 -8.11 4.57 -18.23
CA GLY A 138 -9.02 3.61 -18.85
C GLY A 138 -9.40 2.45 -17.94
N ILE A 139 -9.13 2.53 -16.64
CA ILE A 139 -9.59 1.56 -15.66
C ILE A 139 -11.10 1.75 -15.46
N PRO A 140 -11.93 0.69 -15.55
CA PRO A 140 -13.36 0.80 -15.33
C PRO A 140 -13.71 1.45 -13.99
N GLU A 141 -14.66 2.38 -14.00
CA GLU A 141 -15.03 3.16 -12.81
C GLU A 141 -15.34 2.30 -11.58
N TYR A 142 -16.05 1.18 -11.77
CA TYR A 142 -16.40 0.25 -10.70
C TYR A 142 -15.19 -0.45 -10.07
N GLN A 143 -14.03 -0.47 -10.72
CA GLN A 143 -12.79 -1.00 -10.17
C GLN A 143 -11.99 0.05 -9.39
N VAL A 144 -12.29 1.34 -9.52
CA VAL A 144 -11.56 2.45 -8.86
C VAL A 144 -12.47 3.26 -7.93
N ASP A 145 -13.52 2.63 -7.42
CA ASP A 145 -14.45 3.23 -6.47
C ASP A 145 -13.99 2.95 -5.04
N PHE A 146 -13.01 3.74 -4.59
CA PHE A 146 -12.25 3.49 -3.36
C PHE A 146 -12.90 4.01 -2.06
N HIS A 147 -13.98 4.79 -2.16
CA HIS A 147 -14.51 5.54 -1.02
C HIS A 147 -15.25 4.62 -0.03
N PRO A 148 -14.93 4.66 1.28
CA PRO A 148 -15.46 3.73 2.28
C PRO A 148 -16.97 3.82 2.53
N GLU A 149 -17.62 4.93 2.14
CA GLU A 149 -19.08 5.08 2.22
C GLU A 149 -19.82 4.39 1.07
N VAL A 150 -19.11 3.93 0.05
CA VAL A 150 -19.66 3.00 -0.94
C VAL A 150 -19.66 1.64 -0.28
N LYS A 151 -20.86 1.11 0.04
CA LYS A 151 -21.02 -0.26 0.54
C LYS A 151 -20.16 -1.18 -0.32
N GLU A 152 -19.19 -1.84 0.30
CA GLU A 152 -18.42 -2.93 -0.29
C GLU A 152 -19.40 -3.83 -1.03
N TRP A 153 -19.20 -3.97 -2.34
CA TRP A 153 -19.91 -4.97 -3.11
C TRP A 153 -19.54 -6.30 -2.48
N GLU A 154 -20.54 -7.00 -1.93
CA GLU A 154 -20.46 -8.44 -1.67
C GLU A 154 -19.97 -9.08 -2.98
N ARG A 155 -18.68 -9.39 -3.05
CA ARG A 155 -18.09 -10.24 -4.09
C ARG A 155 -18.05 -11.65 -3.55
#